data_AF-A0A3D0ZCQ0-F1
#
_entry.id   AF-A0A3D0ZCQ0-F1
#
_cell.length_a   1.000
_cell.length_b   1.000
_cell.length_c   1.000
_cell.angle_alpha   90.00
_cell.angle_beta   90.00
_cell.angle_gamma   90.00
#
_symmetry.space_group_name_H-M   'P 1'
#
loop_
_entity.id
_entity.type
_entity.pdbx_description
1 polymer ?
#
loop_
_entity_poly.entity_id
_entity_poly.type
_entity_poly.pdbx_seq_one_letter_code
_entity_poly.pdbx_strand_id
1 'polypeptide(L)' 'CLNSFYRYDEDNTVLQQTIVVDENGVECYNIWEHCFTKEDLLSEAKAAGFDQYELYGDVSGAVLGEKGNILCAVFTK' A
#
# COMPACT_ATOMS: atom_id res chain seq x y z
N CYS A 1 -6.70 22.72 -8.37
CA CYS A 1 -7.66 21.77 -8.94
C CYS A 1 -8.45 21.12 -7.80
N LEU A 2 -9.71 20.72 -8.04
CA LEU A 2 -10.50 19.97 -7.05
C LEU A 2 -9.87 18.58 -6.77
N ASN A 3 -9.22 18.00 -7.78
CA ASN A 3 -8.41 16.79 -7.67
C ASN A 3 -7.04 17.02 -8.30
N SER A 4 -5.99 16.46 -7.72
CA SER A 4 -4.63 16.41 -8.25
C SER A 4 -4.04 15.02 -8.04
N PHE A 5 -3.11 14.62 -8.92
CA PHE A 5 -2.41 13.34 -8.83
C PHE A 5 -0.90 13.59 -9.03
N TYR A 6 -0.09 13.12 -8.08
CA TYR A 6 1.37 13.24 -8.11
C TYR A 6 1.98 11.85 -8.05
N ARG A 7 3.04 11.63 -8.82
CA ARG A 7 3.77 10.35 -8.90
C ARG A 7 5.23 10.57 -8.52
N TYR A 8 5.71 9.78 -7.57
CA TYR A 8 7.07 9.76 -7.07
C TYR A 8 7.67 8.41 -7.45
N ASP A 9 8.26 8.34 -8.65
CA ASP A 9 8.69 7.09 -9.26
C ASP A 9 9.87 6.45 -8.55
N GLU A 10 10.77 7.25 -7.98
CA GLU A 10 11.88 6.73 -7.17
C GLU A 10 11.44 5.89 -5.98
N ASP A 11 10.24 6.18 -5.44
CA ASP A 11 9.72 5.60 -4.21
C ASP A 11 8.45 4.77 -4.44
N ASN A 12 8.10 4.42 -5.68
CA ASN A 12 6.86 3.70 -6.03
C ASN A 12 5.60 4.26 -5.31
N THR A 13 5.56 5.59 -5.13
CA THR A 13 4.56 6.27 -4.31
C THR A 13 3.72 7.21 -5.16
N VAL A 14 2.43 7.24 -4.91
CA VAL A 14 1.51 8.20 -5.52
C VAL A 14 0.72 8.95 -4.46
N LEU A 15 0.46 10.22 -4.73
CA LEU A 15 -0.43 11.07 -3.95
C LEU A 15 -1.65 11.41 -4.78
N GLN A 16 -2.81 10.95 -4.32
CA GLN A 16 -4.10 11.45 -4.78
C GLN A 16 -4.61 12.50 -3.82
N GLN A 17 -4.69 13.74 -4.29
CA GLN A 17 -5.19 14.86 -3.51
C GLN A 17 -6.59 15.23 -3.96
N THR A 18 -7.53 15.32 -3.02
CA THR A 18 -8.94 15.67 -3.28
C THR A 18 -9.42 16.74 -2.30
N ILE A 19 -10.03 17.80 -2.82
CA ILE A 19 -10.67 18.84 -2.03
C ILE A 19 -12.17 18.52 -1.94
N VAL A 20 -12.70 18.45 -0.72
CA VAL A 20 -14.12 18.26 -0.44
C VAL A 20 -14.68 19.58 0.09
N VAL A 21 -15.82 20.00 -0.46
CA VAL A 21 -16.52 21.22 -0.04
C VAL A 21 -17.92 20.84 0.37
N ASP A 22 -18.31 21.21 1.59
CA ASP A 22 -19.66 20.99 2.13
C ASP A 22 -20.15 22.22 2.93
N GLU A 23 -21.26 22.08 3.64
CA GLU A 23 -21.83 23.15 4.48
C GLU A 23 -20.95 23.53 5.69
N ASN A 24 -20.01 22.66 6.07
CA ASN A 24 -19.14 22.83 7.22
C ASN A 24 -17.78 23.44 6.85
N GLY A 25 -17.36 23.35 5.57
CA GLY A 25 -16.17 24.03 5.09
C GLY A 25 -15.54 23.42 3.85
N VAL A 26 -14.22 23.61 3.75
CA VAL A 26 -13.37 23.12 2.67
C VAL A 26 -12.26 22.29 3.29
N GLU A 27 -12.24 21.00 2.98
CA GLU A 27 -11.24 20.05 3.46
C GLU A 27 -10.37 19.53 2.32
N CYS A 28 -9.09 19.29 2.61
CA CYS A 28 -8.13 18.77 1.65
C CYS A 28 -7.60 17.41 2.13
N TYR A 29 -7.91 16.36 1.39
CA TYR A 29 -7.46 15.00 1.68
C TYR A 29 -6.26 14.65 0.80
N ASN A 30 -5.20 14.16 1.43
CA ASN A 30 -4.00 13.65 0.77
C ASN A 30 -3.93 12.13 0.99
N ILE A 31 -4.32 11.36 -0.01
CA ILE A 31 -4.30 9.89 0.02
C ILE A 31 -2.98 9.43 -0.57
N TRP A 32 -2.13 8.84 0.27
CA TRP A 32 -0.84 8.30 -0.11
C TRP A 32 -0.96 6.80 -0.33
N GLU A 33 -0.56 6.35 -1.51
CA GLU A 33 -0.46 4.93 -1.83
C GLU A 33 1.00 4.62 -2.16
N HIS A 34 1.54 3.59 -1.51
CA HIS A 34 2.89 3.08 -1.75
C HIS A 34 2.78 1.64 -2.21
N CYS A 35 3.41 1.34 -3.35
CA CYS A 35 3.37 0.01 -3.96
C CYS A 35 4.67 -0.75 -3.63
N PHE A 36 4.53 -1.86 -2.91
CA PHE A 36 5.65 -2.73 -2.58
C PHE A 36 5.78 -3.87 -3.60
N THR A 37 7.02 -4.20 -3.97
CA THR A 37 7.30 -5.56 -4.45
C THR A 37 7.26 -6.53 -3.26
N LYS A 38 7.19 -7.84 -3.56
CA LYS A 38 7.30 -8.86 -2.50
C LYS A 38 8.61 -8.70 -1.73
N GLU A 39 9.71 -8.44 -2.44
CA GLU A 39 11.05 -8.32 -1.87
C GLU A 39 11.17 -7.10 -0.96
N ASP A 40 10.62 -5.95 -1.38
CA ASP A 40 10.62 -4.72 -0.58
C ASP A 40 9.83 -4.91 0.72
N LEU A 41 8.62 -5.47 0.62
CA LEU A 41 7.76 -5.72 1.78
C LEU A 41 8.44 -6.64 2.82
N LEU A 42 9.10 -7.71 2.36
CA LEU A 42 9.82 -8.63 3.23
C LEU A 42 11.05 -7.99 3.87
N SER A 43 11.77 -7.14 3.14
CA SER A 43 12.92 -6.39 3.64
C SER A 43 12.51 -5.44 4.76
N GLU A 44 11.42 -4.69 4.56
CA GLU A 44 10.90 -3.76 5.58
C GLU A 44 10.36 -4.50 6.82
N ALA A 45 9.60 -5.58 6.63
CA ALA A 45 9.10 -6.37 7.75
C ALA A 45 10.25 -6.94 8.60
N LYS A 46 11.32 -7.43 7.95
CA LYS A 46 12.53 -7.87 8.63
C LYS A 46 13.23 -6.73 9.38
N ALA A 47 13.35 -5.56 8.76
CA ALA A 47 13.94 -4.38 9.41
C ALA A 47 13.12 -3.92 10.63
N ALA A 48 11.80 -4.14 10.63
CA ALA A 48 10.90 -3.90 11.76
C ALA A 48 10.95 -4.99 12.84
N GLY A 49 11.72 -6.07 12.63
CA GLY A 49 11.92 -7.15 13.59
C GLY A 49 10.91 -8.30 13.48
N PHE A 50 10.30 -8.50 12.31
CA PHE A 50 9.52 -9.71 12.00
C PHE A 50 10.42 -10.72 11.29
N ASP A 51 10.74 -11.82 11.97
CA ASP A 51 11.68 -12.83 11.45
C ASP A 51 10.99 -14.00 10.75
N GLN A 52 9.66 -14.13 10.92
CA GLN A 52 8.86 -15.18 10.29
C GLN A 52 7.73 -14.59 9.47
N TYR A 53 7.45 -15.20 8.32
CA TYR A 53 6.37 -14.78 7.44
C TYR A 53 5.73 -15.94 6.68
N GLU A 54 4.47 -15.75 6.32
CA GLU A 54 3.71 -16.62 5.41
C GLU A 54 3.04 -15.76 4.35
N LEU A 55 3.01 -16.24 3.10
CA LEU A 55 2.48 -15.50 1.95
C LEU A 55 1.33 -16.25 1.28
N TYR A 56 0.29 -15.51 0.93
CA TYR A 56 -0.96 -15.99 0.38
C TYR A 56 -1.41 -15.11 -0.79
N GLY A 57 -2.17 -15.69 -1.71
CA GLY A 57 -2.74 -14.99 -2.87
C GLY A 57 -3.97 -14.14 -2.53
N ASP A 58 -4.56 -14.30 -1.34
CA ASP A 58 -5.64 -13.48 -0.82
C ASP A 58 -5.75 -13.58 0.70
N VAL A 59 -6.66 -12.81 1.29
CA VAL A 59 -6.94 -12.78 2.75
C VAL A 59 -7.55 -14.08 3.29
N SER A 60 -8.06 -14.95 2.41
CA SER A 60 -8.64 -16.24 2.81
C SER A 60 -7.61 -17.38 2.89
N GLY A 61 -6.34 -17.08 2.58
CA GLY A 61 -5.26 -18.06 2.60
C GLY A 61 -5.10 -18.84 1.31
N ALA A 62 -5.59 -18.33 0.17
CA ALA A 62 -5.37 -18.99 -1.11
C ALA A 62 -3.87 -19.11 -1.43
N VAL A 63 -3.50 -20.13 -2.20
CA VAL A 63 -2.12 -20.31 -2.67
C VAL A 63 -1.71 -19.10 -3.50
N LEU A 64 -0.55 -18.53 -3.20
CA LEU A 64 0.02 -17.43 -3.96
C LEU A 64 0.37 -17.89 -5.39
N GLY A 65 -0.41 -17.45 -6.37
CA GLY A 65 -0.17 -17.73 -7.79
C GLY A 65 0.74 -16.68 -8.44
N GLU A 66 1.46 -17.05 -9.50
CA GLU A 66 2.38 -16.16 -10.23
C GLU A 66 1.72 -14.97 -10.94
N LYS A 67 0.39 -14.98 -11.09
CA LYS A 67 -0.38 -13.97 -11.85
C LYS A 67 -1.43 -13.23 -11.00
N GLY A 68 -1.41 -13.41 -9.68
CA GLY A 68 -2.34 -12.74 -8.78
C GLY A 68 -1.96 -11.26 -8.61
N ASN A 69 -2.95 -10.37 -8.61
CA ASN A 69 -2.75 -8.95 -8.29
C ASN A 69 -2.74 -8.68 -6.77
N ILE A 70 -2.92 -9.72 -5.96
CA ILE A 70 -3.05 -9.62 -4.50
C ILE A 70 -1.93 -10.44 -3.87
N LEU A 71 -1.24 -9.82 -2.92
CA LEU A 71 -0.29 -10.43 -2.01
C LEU A 71 -0.79 -10.20 -0.59
N CYS A 72 -1.10 -11.28 0.13
CA CYS A 72 -1.38 -11.24 1.55
C CYS A 72 -0.18 -11.80 2.30
N ALA A 73 0.34 -11.04 3.27
CA ALA A 73 1.49 -11.44 4.08
C ALA A 73 1.10 -11.44 5.56
N VAL A 74 1.41 -12.52 6.25
CA VAL A 74 1.27 -12.65 7.71
C VAL A 74 2.67 -12.63 8.30
N PHE A 75 2.93 -11.68 9.20
CA PHE A 75 4.22 -11.52 9.86
C PHE A 75 4.12 -11.88 11.34
N THR A 76 5.09 -12.67 11.83
CA THR A 76 5.18 -13.08 13.23
C THR A 76 6.52 -12.64 13.82
N LYS A 77 6.47 -12.12 15.04
CA LYS A 77 7.62 -11.62 15.80
C LYS A 77 8.19 -12.70 16.72
#